data_AF-A0A1V5IC01-F1
#
_entry.id   AF-A0A1V5IC01-F1
#
_cell.length_a   1.000
_cell.length_b   1.000
_cell.length_c   1.000
_cell.angle_alpha   90.00
_cell.angle_beta   90.00
_cell.angle_gamma   90.00
#
_symmetry.space_group_name_H-M   'P 1'
#
loop_
_entity.id
_entity.type
_entity.pdbx_description
1 polymer ?
#
loop_
_entity_poly.entity_id
_entity_poly.type
_entity_poly.pdbx_seq_one_letter_code
_entity_poly.pdbx_strand_id
1 'polypeptide(L)' 'MNVNEIIKSWLTTYGYDGLCNPDMECGCLVSDLAPCGEVDGLGCVAGHKVMQGDDWIIVKGKQGRRGYEDQD' A
#
# COMPACT_ATOMS: atom_id res chain seq x y z
N MET A 1 -14.58 -12.23 9.73
CA MET A 1 -13.18 -11.86 9.98
C MET A 1 -12.28 -12.83 9.23
N ASN A 2 -11.93 -12.49 8.00
CA ASN A 2 -10.92 -13.17 7.17
C ASN A 2 -9.59 -12.38 7.18
N VAL A 3 -8.56 -12.91 6.55
CA VAL A 3 -7.22 -12.27 6.49
C VAL A 3 -7.30 -10.87 5.89
N ASN A 4 -8.04 -10.69 4.80
CA ASN A 4 -8.20 -9.37 4.16
C ASN A 4 -8.87 -8.36 5.10
N GLU A 5 -9.89 -8.76 5.86
CA GLU A 5 -10.55 -7.91 6.85
C GLU A 5 -9.62 -7.52 8.01
N ILE A 6 -8.75 -8.44 8.45
CA ILE A 6 -7.72 -8.17 9.47
C ILE A 6 -6.72 -7.12 8.95
N ILE A 7 -6.22 -7.30 7.72
CA ILE A 7 -5.28 -6.36 7.09
C ILE A 7 -5.93 -5.00 6.88
N LYS A 8 -7.15 -4.93 6.32
CA LYS A 8 -7.89 -3.67 6.13
C LYS A 8 -8.07 -2.92 7.45
N SER A 9 -8.44 -3.63 8.51
CA SER A 9 -8.60 -3.06 9.86
C SER A 9 -7.30 -2.46 10.39
N TRP A 10 -6.19 -3.20 10.26
CA TRP A 10 -4.87 -2.72 10.67
C TRP A 10 -4.44 -1.50 9.86
N LEU A 11 -4.47 -1.56 8.52
CA LEU A 11 -4.08 -0.45 7.65
C LEU A 11 -4.86 0.83 7.99
N THR A 12 -6.18 0.71 8.16
CA THR A 12 -7.05 1.84 8.51
C THR A 12 -6.70 2.41 9.89
N THR A 13 -6.49 1.53 10.88
CA THR A 13 -6.14 1.93 12.27
C THR A 13 -4.84 2.71 12.33
N TYR A 14 -3.86 2.36 11.48
CA TYR A 14 -2.55 2.99 11.44
C TYR A 14 -2.40 4.06 10.33
N GLY A 15 -3.48 4.38 9.59
CA GLY A 15 -3.52 5.49 8.64
C GLY A 15 -2.83 5.22 7.29
N TYR A 16 -2.71 3.96 6.88
CA TYR A 16 -2.20 3.59 5.55
C TYR A 16 -3.33 3.52 4.53
N ASP A 17 -3.01 3.86 3.28
CA ASP A 17 -3.99 3.89 2.18
C ASP A 17 -4.08 2.56 1.45
N GLY A 18 -3.11 1.66 1.62
CA GLY A 18 -3.04 0.43 0.87
C GLY A 18 -1.81 -0.43 1.16
N LEU A 19 -1.62 -1.43 0.31
CA LEU A 19 -0.41 -2.23 0.23
C LEU A 19 0.30 -1.97 -1.09
N CYS A 20 1.62 -2.09 -1.10
CA CYS A 20 2.41 -2.20 -2.33
C CYS A 20 3.45 -3.30 -2.22
N ASN A 21 3.88 -3.81 -3.38
CA ASN A 21 5.06 -4.64 -3.50
C ASN A 21 6.16 -3.84 -4.23
N PRO A 22 7.22 -3.41 -3.54
CA PRO A 22 8.31 -2.65 -4.15
C PRO A 22 9.01 -3.40 -5.29
N ASP A 23 9.02 -4.74 -5.27
CA ASP A 23 9.73 -5.57 -6.24
C ASP A 23 8.87 -5.92 -7.47
N MET A 24 7.55 -5.76 -7.38
CA MET A 24 6.59 -6.13 -8.44
C MET A 24 5.81 -4.95 -9.01
N GLU A 25 6.18 -3.71 -8.66
CA GLU A 25 5.52 -2.47 -9.09
C GLU A 25 3.98 -2.51 -8.97
N CYS A 26 3.47 -3.19 -7.94
CA CYS A 26 2.04 -3.37 -7.73
C CYS A 26 1.58 -2.67 -6.45
N GLY A 27 0.32 -2.23 -6.44
CA GLY A 27 -0.30 -1.62 -5.27
C GLY A 27 -1.81 -1.75 -5.29
N CYS A 28 -2.42 -1.84 -4.11
CA CYS A 28 -3.86 -1.90 -3.96
C CYS A 28 -4.30 -1.00 -2.80
N LEU A 29 -5.48 -0.39 -2.94
CA LEU A 29 -6.05 0.49 -1.92
C LEU A 29 -6.73 -0.35 -0.82
N VAL A 30 -6.85 0.20 0.38
CA VAL A 30 -7.68 -0.41 1.45
C VAL A 30 -9.12 -0.65 0.97
N SER A 31 -9.66 0.25 0.16
CA SER A 31 -11.01 0.13 -0.41
C SER A 31 -11.16 -1.07 -1.33
N ASP A 32 -10.10 -1.44 -2.05
CA ASP A 32 -10.04 -2.55 -2.99
C ASP A 32 -8.76 -3.36 -2.74
N LEU A 33 -8.69 -3.98 -1.55
CA LEU A 33 -7.50 -4.65 -1.05
C LEU A 33 -7.36 -6.04 -1.68
N ALA A 34 -6.20 -6.28 -2.28
CA ALA A 34 -5.83 -7.53 -2.96
C ALA A 34 -6.84 -8.02 -4.02
N PRO A 35 -7.13 -7.19 -5.04
CA PRO A 35 -7.95 -7.62 -6.17
C PRO A 35 -7.28 -8.74 -6.97
N CYS A 36 -5.96 -8.92 -6.80
CA CYS A 36 -5.20 -10.05 -7.35
C CYS A 36 -5.46 -11.39 -6.64
N GLY A 37 -6.09 -11.40 -5.46
CA GLY A 37 -6.30 -12.60 -4.65
C GLY A 37 -5.10 -13.01 -3.77
N GLU A 38 -3.95 -12.36 -3.93
CA GLU A 38 -2.69 -12.70 -3.26
C GLU A 38 -2.32 -11.59 -2.25
N VAL A 39 -2.58 -11.81 -0.95
CA VAL A 39 -2.10 -10.93 0.14
C VAL A 39 -0.87 -11.48 0.84
N ASP A 40 -0.65 -12.78 0.72
CA ASP A 40 0.38 -13.56 1.38
C ASP A 40 1.48 -13.97 0.38
N GLY A 41 2.72 -14.07 0.87
CA GLY A 41 3.84 -14.61 0.08
C GLY A 41 4.55 -13.65 -0.88
N LEU A 42 3.94 -12.54 -1.29
CA LEU A 42 4.56 -11.60 -2.25
C LEU A 42 5.44 -10.52 -1.61
N GLY A 43 5.50 -10.41 -0.28
CA GLY A 43 6.28 -9.34 0.36
C GLY A 43 5.60 -7.96 0.31
N CYS A 44 4.27 -7.92 0.20
CA CYS A 44 3.48 -6.70 0.28
C CYS A 44 3.73 -5.94 1.58
N VAL A 45 3.90 -4.62 1.49
CA VAL A 45 4.14 -3.72 2.62
C VAL A 45 3.10 -2.61 2.64
N ALA A 46 2.83 -2.07 3.84
CA ALA A 46 1.93 -0.93 3.99
C ALA A 46 2.49 0.33 3.32
N GLY A 47 1.59 1.12 2.72
CA GLY A 47 1.98 2.32 2.00
C GLY A 47 0.91 3.39 1.94
N HIS A 48 1.30 4.53 1.37
CA HIS A 48 0.45 5.70 1.20
C HIS A 48 0.17 5.97 -0.27
N LYS A 49 -1.05 6.45 -0.54
CA LYS A 49 -1.45 6.86 -1.88
C LYS A 49 -0.77 8.18 -2.21
N VAL A 50 -0.06 8.21 -3.34
CA VAL A 50 0.50 9.43 -3.91
C VAL A 50 0.05 9.58 -5.36
N MET A 51 -0.12 10.81 -5.81
CA MET A 51 -0.41 11.10 -7.21
C MET A 51 0.89 11.10 -8.01
N GLN A 52 0.90 10.39 -9.14
CA GLN A 52 2.00 10.35 -10.09
C GLN A 52 1.44 10.72 -11.47
N GLY A 53 1.57 12.00 -11.84
CA GLY A 53 0.89 12.54 -13.02
C GLY A 53 -0.63 12.52 -12.83
N ASP A 54 -1.34 11.90 -13.77
CA ASP A 54 -2.80 11.77 -13.78
C ASP A 54 -3.31 10.49 -13.09
N ASP A 55 -2.41 9.65 -12.58
CA ASP A 55 -2.74 8.40 -11.88
C ASP A 55 -2.22 8.40 -10.43
N TRP A 56 -2.48 7.32 -9.70
CA TRP A 56 -2.03 7.13 -8.33
C TRP A 56 -1.25 5.83 -8.17
N ILE A 57 -0.31 5.84 -7.23
CA ILE A 57 0.42 4.65 -6.80
C ILE A 57 0.40 4.55 -5.26
N ILE A 58 0.66 3.36 -4.73
CA ILE A 58 0.96 3.17 -3.31
C ILE A 58 2.48 3.09 -3.15
N VAL A 59 3.05 4.03 -2.40
CA VAL A 59 4.49 4.02 -2.07
C VAL A 59 4.72 3.47 -0.68
N LYS A 60 5.80 2.70 -0.51
CA LYS A 60 6.19 2.12 0.78
C LYS A 60 6.25 3.20 1.86
N GLY A 61 5.61 2.94 2.99
CA GLY A 61 5.58 3.90 4.10
C GLY A 61 6.99 4.23 4.62
N LYS A 62 7.44 5.47 4.42
CA LYS A 62 8.39 6.15 5.30
C LYS A 62 7.73 7.43 5.80
N GLN A 63 7.86 7.66 7.11
CA GLN A 63 7.28 8.77 7.85
C GLN A 63 7.53 10.13 7.19
N GLY A 64 6.47 10.95 7.10
CA GLY A 64 6.61 12.40 7.05
C GLY A 64 6.03 13.02 5.79
N ARG A 65 5.14 14.00 5.97
CA ARG A 65 4.76 14.96 4.94
C ARG A 65 6.01 15.69 4.42
N ARG A 66 6.66 15.19 3.37
CA ARG A 66 7.43 15.96 2.37
C ARG A 66 8.02 14.99 1.36
N GLY A 67 7.80 15.30 0.09
CA GLY A 67 8.71 14.99 -1.02
C GLY A 67 9.06 13.52 -1.21
N TYR A 68 8.57 12.94 -2.29
CA TYR A 68 9.15 11.74 -2.89
C TYR A 68 10.59 12.05 -3.35
N GLU A 69 11.55 11.98 -2.44
CA GLU A 69 12.98 11.96 -2.71
C GLU A 69 13.58 11.03 -1.66
N ASP A 70 13.96 9.83 -2.09
CA ASP A 70 15.10 9.04 -1.60
C ASP A 70 15.05 7.69 -2.32
N GLN A 71 15.61 7.69 -3.54
CA GLN A 71 16.11 6.49 -4.20
C GLN A 71 17.54 6.26 -3.70
N ASP A 72 17.76 5.19 -2.95
CA ASP A 72 19.07 4.56 -2.70
C ASP A 72 18.98 3.09 -3.10
#